data_AF-A0A2G5E986-F1
#
_entry.id   AF-A0A2G5E986-F1
#
_cell.length_a   1.000
_cell.length_b   1.000
_cell.length_c   1.000
_cell.angle_alpha   90.00
_cell.angle_beta   90.00
_cell.angle_gamma   90.00
#
_symmetry.space_group_name_H-M   'P 1'
#
loop_
_entity.id
_entity.type
_entity.pdbx_description
1 polymer ?
#
loop_
_entity_poly.entity_id
_entity_poly.type
_entity_poly.pdbx_seq_one_letter_code
_entity_poly.pdbx_strand_id
1 'polypeptide(L)'
;MDRIHVGPGLELPIVHESDRYELVKDIGAGNFGVARLMRDKLTKELVAVKYIERGEKIDENVQREIINHRSLRHPNIIRFKEVVLTPTHLAIIMEYASGGELFERICNAGRFSEDEARFFFQQLISGVNYCHSMQVCHRDLKLENTLLDGSPAPRLKICDFGYSKSSVLHSQPKSTVGTPAYIAPEVLLKKEYDGKIADVWSCGVTLYVMLVGAYPFEDPEEPKNFRKTIQYSIPDYVHISPECQHLISRIFVANPSERITMLEIQSHEWFLKNLPADLMNDNVMDDLYKEPDPPMQSVDEIMTIIAEATLPAPGTRNINHFLTGSMDIDDDLDDLDTDPELDVDSSGEIIYAM
;
A
#
# COMPACT_ATOMS: atom_id res chain seq x y z
N MET A 1 25.70 27.02 -21.56
CA MET A 1 25.57 25.69 -22.19
C MET A 1 25.92 24.70 -21.12
N ASP A 2 24.93 24.10 -20.48
CA ASP A 2 25.10 22.89 -19.69
C ASP A 2 23.77 22.13 -19.75
N ARG A 3 23.77 21.04 -20.53
CA ARG A 3 22.64 20.12 -20.65
C ARG A 3 22.75 19.13 -19.50
N ILE A 4 21.79 19.16 -18.58
CA ILE A 4 21.62 18.09 -17.60
C ILE A 4 21.14 16.86 -18.36
N HIS A 5 21.95 15.80 -18.31
CA HIS A 5 21.68 14.51 -18.91
C HIS A 5 20.69 13.76 -18.00
N VAL A 6 19.43 13.65 -18.45
CA VAL A 6 18.42 12.82 -17.79
C VAL A 6 18.62 11.39 -18.32
N GLY A 7 18.82 10.43 -17.41
CA GLY A 7 18.91 9.00 -17.74
C GLY A 7 17.64 8.47 -18.41
N PRO A 8 17.62 7.22 -18.90
CA PRO A 8 16.49 6.70 -19.68
C PRO A 8 15.24 6.63 -18.79
N GLY A 9 14.39 7.64 -18.91
CA GLY A 9 13.10 7.71 -18.24
C GLY A 9 12.18 6.66 -18.83
N LEU A 10 11.44 5.96 -17.95
CA LEU A 10 10.24 5.23 -18.36
C LEU A 10 9.33 6.20 -19.12
N GLU A 11 9.25 6.06 -20.44
CA GLU A 11 8.25 6.78 -21.25
C GLU A 11 6.87 6.22 -20.88
N LEU A 12 6.19 6.92 -19.97
CA LEU A 12 4.81 6.59 -19.62
C LEU A 12 3.89 6.86 -20.81
N PRO A 13 2.96 5.95 -21.14
CA PRO A 13 2.09 6.09 -22.30
C PRO A 13 1.33 7.41 -22.25
N ILE A 14 1.19 8.07 -23.40
CA ILE A 14 0.26 9.19 -23.56
C ILE A 14 -1.15 8.61 -23.40
N VAL A 15 -1.92 9.09 -22.42
CA VAL A 15 -3.32 8.67 -22.31
C VAL A 15 -4.04 9.11 -23.56
N HIS A 16 -4.55 8.12 -24.29
CA HIS A 16 -5.24 8.30 -25.56
C HIS A 16 -6.72 8.68 -25.39
N GLU A 17 -7.04 9.40 -24.31
CA GLU A 17 -8.31 10.09 -24.10
C GLU A 17 -8.05 11.56 -23.71
N SER A 18 -7.35 12.28 -24.61
CA SER A 18 -7.13 13.71 -24.47
C SER A 18 -8.42 14.52 -24.32
N ASP A 19 -9.59 13.95 -24.58
CA ASP A 19 -10.87 14.65 -24.58
C ASP A 19 -11.51 14.75 -23.20
N ARG A 20 -11.27 13.78 -22.30
CA ARG A 20 -11.85 13.79 -20.94
C ARG A 20 -10.85 14.15 -19.85
N TYR A 21 -9.60 13.70 -19.94
CA TYR A 21 -8.60 13.96 -18.92
C TYR A 21 -7.47 14.84 -19.45
N GLU A 22 -7.14 15.89 -18.70
CA GLU A 22 -6.01 16.78 -18.97
C GLU A 22 -4.82 16.38 -18.08
N LEU A 23 -3.65 16.18 -18.69
CA LEU A 23 -2.42 15.94 -17.94
C LEU A 23 -2.03 17.20 -17.16
N VAL A 24 -1.91 17.08 -15.84
CA VAL A 24 -1.44 18.17 -14.97
C VAL A 24 0.05 18.01 -14.70
N LYS A 25 0.46 16.84 -14.20
CA LYS A 25 1.86 16.54 -13.86
C LYS A 25 2.08 15.03 -13.76
N ASP A 26 3.26 14.55 -14.13
CA ASP A 26 3.70 13.21 -13.73
C ASP A 26 4.06 13.19 -12.23
N ILE A 27 3.41 12.31 -11.46
CA ILE A 27 3.66 12.13 -10.03
C ILE A 27 4.48 10.83 -9.86
N GLY A 28 5.73 10.89 -10.31
CA GLY A 28 6.70 9.80 -10.18
C GLY A 28 7.45 9.84 -8.84
N ALA A 29 7.50 8.67 -8.16
CA ALA A 29 8.21 8.34 -6.92
C ALA A 29 7.50 8.68 -5.58
N GLY A 30 6.23 8.28 -5.43
CA GLY A 30 5.52 8.20 -4.13
C GLY A 30 4.74 6.90 -3.98
N ASN A 31 3.90 6.79 -2.95
CA ASN A 31 3.17 5.54 -2.57
C ASN A 31 2.26 4.95 -3.66
N PHE A 32 1.87 5.75 -4.67
CA PHE A 32 1.08 5.28 -5.83
C PHE A 32 1.92 4.49 -6.86
N GLY A 33 3.24 4.45 -6.72
CA GLY A 33 4.16 4.00 -7.77
C GLY A 33 4.32 5.07 -8.84
N VAL A 34 4.64 4.67 -10.07
CA VAL A 34 4.68 5.62 -11.20
C VAL A 34 3.24 5.99 -11.56
N ALA A 35 2.77 7.11 -11.03
CA ALA A 35 1.42 7.61 -11.25
C ALA A 35 1.44 8.96 -11.97
N ARG A 36 0.29 9.36 -12.49
CA ARG A 36 0.11 10.63 -13.20
C ARG A 36 -1.06 11.40 -12.60
N LEU A 37 -0.86 12.68 -12.34
CA LEU A 37 -1.90 13.59 -11.92
C LEU A 37 -2.61 14.13 -13.16
N MET A 38 -3.91 13.91 -13.22
CA MET A 38 -4.77 14.41 -14.27
C MET A 38 -5.91 15.24 -13.69
N ARG A 39 -6.55 16.02 -14.56
CA ARG A 39 -7.78 16.75 -14.26
C ARG A 39 -8.89 16.26 -15.16
N ASP A 40 -10.01 15.81 -14.58
CA ASP A 40 -11.21 15.55 -15.35
C ASP A 40 -11.73 16.88 -15.92
N LYS A 41 -11.89 16.97 -17.24
CA LYS A 41 -12.29 18.20 -17.93
C LYS A 41 -13.75 18.57 -17.68
N LEU A 42 -14.60 17.61 -17.35
CA LEU A 42 -16.01 17.80 -17.03
C LEU A 42 -16.17 18.25 -15.57
N THR A 43 -15.69 17.44 -14.62
CA THR A 43 -15.89 17.70 -13.18
C THR A 43 -14.87 18.70 -12.62
N LYS A 44 -13.76 18.94 -13.34
CA LYS A 44 -12.59 19.73 -12.90
C LYS A 44 -11.83 19.13 -11.72
N GLU A 45 -12.23 17.95 -11.25
CA GLU A 45 -11.56 17.22 -10.17
C GLU A 45 -10.16 16.76 -10.58
N LEU A 46 -9.27 16.69 -9.59
CA LEU A 46 -7.96 16.08 -9.76
C LEU A 46 -8.07 14.57 -9.50
N VAL A 47 -7.43 13.79 -10.35
CA VAL A 47 -7.38 12.33 -10.26
C VAL A 47 -5.95 11.82 -10.38
N ALA A 48 -5.66 10.73 -9.67
CA ALA A 48 -4.43 9.98 -9.84
C ALA A 48 -4.67 8.82 -10.80
N VAL A 49 -3.76 8.63 -11.76
CA VAL A 49 -3.81 7.54 -12.72
C VAL A 49 -2.60 6.65 -12.56
N LYS A 50 -2.83 5.37 -12.26
CA LYS A 50 -1.81 4.33 -12.18
C LYS A 50 -1.88 3.46 -13.43
N TYR A 51 -0.71 3.09 -13.98
CA TYR A 51 -0.64 2.25 -15.17
C TYR A 51 -0.06 0.87 -14.85
N ILE A 52 -0.66 -0.16 -15.43
CA ILE A 52 -0.11 -1.52 -15.44
C ILE A 52 0.04 -1.93 -16.91
N GLU A 53 1.23 -2.38 -17.31
CA GLU A 53 1.43 -2.88 -18.69
C GLU A 53 0.44 -4.02 -18.99
N ARG A 54 -0.09 -4.01 -20.21
CA ARG A 54 -0.95 -5.08 -20.72
C ARG A 54 -0.17 -6.40 -20.82
N GLY A 55 -0.88 -7.52 -20.73
CA GLY A 55 -0.29 -8.86 -20.80
C GLY A 55 -0.28 -9.56 -19.44
N GLU A 56 0.77 -10.34 -19.20
CA GLU A 56 0.89 -11.26 -18.04
C GLU A 56 0.84 -10.59 -16.67
N LYS A 57 1.12 -9.28 -16.59
CA LYS A 57 1.01 -8.50 -15.34
C LYS A 57 -0.43 -8.28 -14.89
N ILE A 58 -1.40 -8.42 -15.81
CA ILE A 58 -2.82 -8.34 -15.50
C ILE A 58 -3.29 -9.75 -15.12
N ASP A 59 -3.12 -10.09 -13.85
CA ASP A 59 -3.50 -11.38 -13.28
C ASP A 59 -4.83 -11.30 -12.49
N GLU A 60 -5.27 -12.43 -11.95
CA GLU A 60 -6.46 -12.52 -11.10
C GLU A 60 -6.35 -11.67 -9.82
N ASN A 61 -5.13 -11.36 -9.35
CA ASN A 61 -4.94 -10.52 -8.18
C ASN A 61 -5.26 -9.07 -8.50
N VAL A 62 -4.74 -8.55 -9.64
CA VAL A 62 -5.08 -7.20 -10.13
C VAL A 62 -6.59 -7.06 -10.31
N GLN A 63 -7.23 -8.05 -10.94
CA GLN A 63 -8.68 -8.06 -11.09
C GLN A 63 -9.39 -7.97 -9.74
N ARG A 64 -9.03 -8.84 -8.78
CA ARG A 64 -9.64 -8.86 -7.45
C ARG A 64 -9.46 -7.54 -6.72
N GLU A 65 -8.28 -6.93 -6.79
CA GLU A 65 -7.99 -5.64 -6.18
C GLU A 65 -8.80 -4.50 -6.78
N ILE A 66 -8.99 -4.46 -8.10
CA ILE A 66 -9.82 -3.44 -8.77
C ILE A 66 -11.28 -3.57 -8.32
N ILE A 67 -11.82 -4.79 -8.30
CA ILE A 67 -13.21 -5.03 -7.87
C ILE A 67 -13.41 -4.70 -6.38
N ASN A 68 -12.45 -5.08 -5.53
CA ASN A 68 -12.49 -4.72 -4.12
C ASN A 68 -12.44 -3.19 -3.93
N HIS A 69 -11.50 -2.50 -4.59
CA HIS A 69 -11.41 -1.02 -4.55
C HIS A 69 -12.72 -0.35 -4.96
N ARG A 70 -13.32 -0.80 -6.07
CA ARG A 70 -14.59 -0.27 -6.57
C ARG A 70 -15.71 -0.37 -5.52
N SER A 71 -15.70 -1.41 -4.71
CA SER A 71 -16.71 -1.64 -3.67
C SER A 71 -16.50 -0.80 -2.41
N LEU A 72 -15.29 -0.30 -2.19
CA LEU A 72 -14.97 0.54 -1.03
C LEU A 72 -15.46 1.97 -1.25
N ARG A 73 -16.41 2.38 -0.41
CA ARG A 73 -17.03 3.70 -0.42
C ARG A 73 -17.03 4.26 0.98
N HIS A 74 -15.96 4.97 1.31
CA HIS A 74 -15.78 5.58 2.62
C HIS A 74 -14.99 6.87 2.47
N PRO A 75 -15.34 7.96 3.18
CA PRO A 75 -14.71 9.25 2.97
C PRO A 75 -13.25 9.30 3.42
N ASN A 76 -12.81 8.34 4.23
CA ASN A 76 -11.42 8.15 4.64
C ASN A 76 -10.65 7.09 3.85
N ILE A 77 -11.17 6.66 2.70
CA ILE A 77 -10.49 5.76 1.76
C ILE A 77 -10.41 6.49 0.41
N ILE A 78 -9.28 6.34 -0.30
CA ILE A 78 -9.15 6.84 -1.68
C ILE A 78 -10.22 6.15 -2.53
N ARG A 79 -11.01 6.95 -3.25
CA ARG A 79 -12.10 6.42 -4.06
C ARG A 79 -11.63 5.93 -5.43
N PHE A 80 -12.06 4.73 -5.81
CA PHE A 80 -11.98 4.25 -7.19
C PHE A 80 -12.95 5.06 -8.07
N LYS A 81 -12.46 5.57 -9.21
CA LYS A 81 -13.31 6.27 -10.20
C LYS A 81 -13.62 5.34 -11.37
N GLU A 82 -12.62 4.88 -12.11
CA GLU A 82 -12.80 4.01 -13.28
C GLU A 82 -11.51 3.31 -13.74
N VAL A 83 -11.62 2.38 -14.69
CA VAL A 83 -10.49 1.86 -15.47
C VAL A 83 -10.63 2.20 -16.94
N VAL A 84 -9.50 2.46 -17.60
CA VAL A 84 -9.43 2.77 -19.02
C VAL A 84 -8.38 1.88 -19.68
N LEU A 85 -8.74 1.26 -20.79
CA LEU A 85 -7.79 0.52 -21.61
C LEU A 85 -7.03 1.49 -22.52
N THR A 86 -5.70 1.40 -22.52
CA THR A 86 -4.86 2.09 -23.49
C THR A 86 -4.21 1.08 -24.43
N PRO A 87 -3.57 1.53 -25.54
CA PRO A 87 -2.87 0.60 -26.44
C PRO A 87 -1.81 -0.26 -25.75
N THR A 88 -1.19 0.22 -24.68
CA THR A 88 -0.06 -0.45 -24.02
C THR A 88 -0.30 -0.82 -22.55
N HIS A 89 -1.22 -0.15 -21.85
CA HIS A 89 -1.43 -0.30 -20.41
C HIS A 89 -2.91 -0.32 -20.04
N LEU A 90 -3.24 -0.94 -18.91
CA LEU A 90 -4.45 -0.69 -18.14
C LEU A 90 -4.23 0.54 -17.26
N ALA A 91 -5.06 1.57 -17.41
CA ALA A 91 -5.04 2.77 -16.58
C ALA A 91 -6.12 2.66 -15.50
N ILE A 92 -5.72 2.81 -14.24
CA ILE A 92 -6.60 2.78 -13.07
C ILE A 92 -6.70 4.21 -12.54
N ILE A 93 -7.90 4.79 -12.59
CA ILE A 93 -8.18 6.17 -12.23
C ILE A 93 -8.83 6.21 -10.84
N MET A 94 -8.27 7.00 -9.94
CA MET A 94 -8.69 7.12 -8.56
C MET A 94 -8.63 8.57 -8.06
N GLU A 95 -9.31 8.83 -6.94
CA GLU A 95 -9.25 10.10 -6.23
C GLU A 95 -7.80 10.52 -5.95
N TYR A 96 -7.50 11.81 -6.15
CA TYR A 96 -6.21 12.39 -5.76
C TYR A 96 -6.32 13.15 -4.44
N ALA A 97 -5.54 12.71 -3.44
CA ALA A 97 -5.38 13.42 -2.18
C ALA A 97 -4.21 14.43 -2.29
N SER A 98 -4.55 15.72 -2.34
CA SER A 98 -3.59 16.81 -2.62
C SER A 98 -2.86 17.37 -1.41
N GLY A 99 -3.20 16.93 -0.20
CA GLY A 99 -2.62 17.40 1.07
C GLY A 99 -1.30 16.72 1.44
N GLY A 100 -0.80 15.81 0.61
CA GLY A 100 0.45 15.09 0.85
C GLY A 100 0.31 13.92 1.83
N GLU A 101 1.43 13.45 2.35
CA GLU A 101 1.48 12.31 3.28
C GLU A 101 1.29 12.76 4.73
N LEU A 102 0.57 11.96 5.52
CA LEU A 102 0.42 12.20 6.96
C LEU A 102 1.79 12.26 7.66
N PHE A 103 2.72 11.40 7.26
CA PHE A 103 4.06 11.34 7.83
C PHE A 103 4.85 12.63 7.62
N GLU A 104 4.82 13.21 6.41
CA GLU A 104 5.46 14.50 6.14
C GLU A 104 4.89 15.61 7.03
N ARG A 105 3.57 15.61 7.25
CA ARG A 105 2.92 16.57 8.17
C ARG A 105 3.42 16.40 9.60
N ILE A 106 3.58 15.17 10.08
CA ILE A 106 4.14 14.88 11.42
C ILE A 106 5.58 15.39 11.49
N CYS A 107 6.44 15.06 10.51
CA CYS A 107 7.82 15.51 10.48
C CYS A 107 7.94 17.04 10.50
N ASN A 108 7.10 17.75 9.74
CA ASN A 108 7.09 19.21 9.70
C ASN A 108 6.64 19.83 11.03
N ALA A 109 5.72 19.19 11.75
CA ALA A 109 5.29 19.60 13.09
C ALA A 109 6.25 19.13 14.21
N GLY A 110 7.15 18.20 13.91
CA GLY A 110 7.90 17.41 14.88
C GLY A 110 7.05 16.31 15.52
N ARG A 111 5.94 16.71 16.15
CA ARG A 111 4.89 15.82 16.69
C ARG A 111 3.57 16.57 16.79
N PHE A 112 2.46 15.85 16.82
CA PHE A 112 1.15 16.44 17.04
C PHE A 112 0.82 16.61 18.52
N SER A 113 -0.13 17.51 18.76
CA SER A 113 -0.86 17.54 20.02
C SER A 113 -1.73 16.29 20.15
N GLU A 114 -2.10 15.92 21.39
CA GLU A 114 -2.99 14.79 21.62
C GLU A 114 -4.36 14.97 20.93
N ASP A 115 -4.86 16.20 20.84
CA ASP A 115 -6.13 16.50 20.17
C ASP A 115 -6.05 16.35 18.66
N GLU A 116 -4.96 16.81 18.03
CA GLU A 116 -4.74 16.62 16.58
C GLU A 116 -4.48 15.15 16.25
N ALA A 117 -3.70 14.43 17.07
CA ALA A 117 -3.49 13.00 16.92
C ALA A 117 -4.82 12.22 17.04
N ARG A 118 -5.69 12.59 17.98
CA ARG A 118 -7.03 12.01 18.11
C ARG A 118 -7.90 12.25 16.88
N PHE A 119 -7.90 13.47 16.35
CA PHE A 119 -8.66 13.82 15.15
C PHE A 119 -8.31 12.94 13.95
N PHE A 120 -7.02 12.70 13.69
CA PHE A 120 -6.60 11.78 12.62
C PHE A 120 -6.83 10.31 13.00
N PHE A 121 -6.61 9.92 14.25
CA PHE A 121 -6.81 8.55 14.70
C PHE A 121 -8.28 8.11 14.60
N GLN A 122 -9.24 8.99 14.90
CA GLN A 122 -10.67 8.72 14.72
C GLN A 122 -11.01 8.41 13.26
N GLN A 123 -10.47 9.18 12.33
CA GLN A 123 -10.65 8.97 10.89
C GLN A 123 -9.98 7.68 10.40
N LEU A 124 -8.78 7.38 10.92
CA LEU A 124 -8.06 6.15 10.61
C LEU A 124 -8.87 4.92 11.04
N ILE A 125 -9.30 4.87 12.30
CA ILE A 125 -10.10 3.76 12.86
C ILE A 125 -11.42 3.61 12.10
N SER A 126 -12.08 4.72 11.75
CA SER A 126 -13.29 4.70 10.93
C SER A 126 -13.04 4.05 9.56
N GLY A 127 -11.99 4.46 8.84
CA GLY A 127 -11.63 3.86 7.54
C GLY A 127 -11.24 2.38 7.63
N VAL A 128 -10.41 2.00 8.60
CA VAL A 128 -9.97 0.60 8.77
C VAL A 128 -11.13 -0.31 9.19
N ASN A 129 -12.00 0.14 10.10
CA ASN A 129 -13.18 -0.61 10.51
C ASN A 129 -14.14 -0.84 9.33
N TYR A 130 -14.29 0.14 8.44
CA TYR A 130 -15.05 -0.02 7.20
C TYR A 130 -14.43 -1.08 6.27
N CYS A 131 -13.10 -1.06 6.07
CA CYS A 131 -12.44 -2.13 5.31
C CYS A 131 -12.72 -3.52 5.92
N HIS A 132 -12.63 -3.63 7.25
CA HIS A 132 -12.88 -4.87 7.98
C HIS A 132 -14.32 -5.38 7.83
N SER A 133 -15.32 -4.49 7.73
CA SER A 133 -16.72 -4.86 7.52
C SER A 133 -16.96 -5.40 6.10
N MET A 134 -16.20 -4.88 5.12
CA MET A 134 -16.16 -5.35 3.73
C MET A 134 -15.31 -6.62 3.54
N GLN A 135 -14.88 -7.26 4.63
CA GLN A 135 -13.98 -8.44 4.64
C GLN A 135 -12.63 -8.20 3.97
N VAL A 136 -12.24 -6.93 3.81
CA VAL A 136 -10.91 -6.53 3.39
C VAL A 136 -10.10 -6.31 4.65
N CYS A 137 -9.28 -7.29 5.01
CA CYS A 137 -8.18 -7.07 5.95
C CYS A 137 -6.95 -6.72 5.12
N HIS A 138 -6.31 -5.61 5.45
CA HIS A 138 -5.35 -5.01 4.53
C HIS A 138 -4.09 -5.86 4.45
N ARG A 139 -3.73 -6.60 5.52
CA ARG A 139 -2.54 -7.46 5.66
C ARG A 139 -1.19 -6.78 5.36
N ASP A 140 -1.26 -5.50 4.99
CA ASP A 140 -0.22 -4.70 4.37
C ASP A 140 -0.56 -3.22 4.60
N LEU A 141 -1.32 -2.89 5.67
CA LEU A 141 -1.68 -1.52 6.11
C LEU A 141 -0.39 -0.78 6.40
N LYS A 142 0.27 -0.33 5.33
CA LYS A 142 1.40 0.56 5.36
C LYS A 142 0.79 1.91 5.60
N LEU A 143 0.62 2.26 6.86
CA LEU A 143 0.09 3.56 7.24
C LEU A 143 1.06 4.71 6.88
N GLU A 144 2.28 4.37 6.45
CA GLU A 144 3.16 5.21 5.63
C GLU A 144 2.45 5.74 4.36
N ASN A 145 1.48 5.01 3.82
CA ASN A 145 0.66 5.37 2.66
C ASN A 145 -0.62 6.13 3.01
N THR A 146 -0.73 6.63 4.25
CA THR A 146 -1.85 7.46 4.66
C THR A 146 -1.66 8.87 4.11
N LEU A 147 -2.62 9.31 3.30
CA LEU A 147 -2.61 10.61 2.66
C LEU A 147 -3.56 11.57 3.35
N LEU A 148 -3.43 12.84 3.02
CA LEU A 148 -4.32 13.91 3.43
C LEU A 148 -4.95 14.56 2.20
N ASP A 149 -6.22 14.92 2.28
CA ASP A 149 -6.81 15.80 1.27
C ASP A 149 -6.33 17.26 1.44
N GLY A 150 -6.57 18.08 0.41
CA GLY A 150 -6.17 19.49 0.40
C GLY A 150 -7.14 20.42 1.14
N SER A 151 -8.05 19.90 1.96
CA SER A 151 -9.03 20.73 2.65
C SER A 151 -8.40 21.50 3.83
N PRO A 152 -9.00 22.61 4.28
CA PRO A 152 -8.48 23.36 5.44
C PRO A 152 -8.43 22.56 6.74
N ALA A 153 -9.32 21.57 6.89
CA ALA A 153 -9.36 20.60 7.97
C ALA A 153 -9.12 19.21 7.36
N PRO A 154 -7.85 18.82 7.15
CA PRO A 154 -7.52 17.72 6.24
C PRO A 154 -8.19 16.41 6.62
N ARG A 155 -8.83 15.77 5.65
CA ARG A 155 -9.34 14.40 5.82
C ARG A 155 -8.23 13.40 5.54
N LEU A 156 -8.14 12.41 6.41
CA LEU A 156 -7.27 11.26 6.24
C LEU A 156 -7.79 10.38 5.10
N LYS A 157 -6.90 9.96 4.19
CA LYS A 157 -7.22 9.11 3.05
C LYS A 157 -6.31 7.89 3.05
N ILE A 158 -6.89 6.72 3.34
CA ILE A 158 -6.20 5.43 3.24
C ILE A 158 -6.07 5.08 1.77
N CYS A 159 -4.84 4.84 1.32
CA CYS A 159 -4.53 4.38 -0.03
C CYS A 159 -4.11 2.90 0.04
N ASP A 160 -5.01 1.98 -0.29
CA ASP A 160 -4.82 0.53 -0.10
C ASP A 160 -5.00 -0.26 -1.40
N PHE A 161 -4.12 -0.13 -2.40
CA PHE A 161 -4.25 -1.02 -3.56
C PHE A 161 -2.90 -1.46 -4.12
N GLY A 162 -2.57 -2.71 -3.75
CA GLY A 162 -1.38 -3.48 -4.11
C GLY A 162 -1.25 -3.87 -5.58
N TYR A 163 -1.67 -3.00 -6.51
CA TYR A 163 -1.69 -3.21 -7.97
C TYR A 163 -0.33 -3.54 -8.60
N SER A 164 0.73 -3.63 -7.79
CA SER A 164 2.07 -4.01 -8.18
C SER A 164 2.62 -4.97 -7.13
N LYS A 165 2.46 -6.28 -7.34
CA LYS A 165 3.37 -7.30 -6.77
C LYS A 165 4.76 -7.21 -7.41
N SER A 166 5.34 -6.02 -7.49
CA SER A 166 6.79 -5.89 -7.62
C SER A 166 7.31 -5.64 -6.22
N SER A 167 7.50 -6.73 -5.49
CA SER A 167 7.96 -6.79 -4.10
C SER A 167 9.38 -6.26 -3.88
N VAL A 168 9.97 -5.46 -4.78
CA VAL A 168 11.42 -5.15 -4.69
C VAL A 168 11.86 -3.72 -5.07
N LEU A 169 11.16 -2.88 -5.85
CA LEU A 169 11.92 -1.84 -6.59
C LEU A 169 11.45 -0.37 -6.65
N HIS A 170 10.40 0.12 -5.97
CA HIS A 170 9.98 1.52 -6.21
C HIS A 170 9.66 2.41 -5.01
N SER A 171 10.00 2.02 -3.78
CA SER A 171 10.32 3.04 -2.78
C SER A 171 11.75 3.50 -3.03
N GLN A 172 12.01 4.82 -3.04
CA GLN A 172 13.39 5.32 -3.08
C GLN A 172 14.23 4.63 -1.99
N PRO A 173 15.54 4.43 -2.19
CA PRO A 173 16.44 3.68 -1.29
C PRO A 173 16.67 4.31 0.11
N LYS A 174 15.78 5.21 0.57
CA LYS A 174 15.66 5.60 1.98
C LYS A 174 14.55 4.84 2.73
N SER A 175 13.66 4.16 2.02
CA SER A 175 12.62 3.29 2.56
C SER A 175 13.04 1.83 2.32
N THR A 176 13.79 1.29 3.27
CA THR A 176 14.05 -0.15 3.37
C THR A 176 12.69 -0.83 3.55
N VAL A 177 12.26 -1.66 2.60
CA VAL A 177 11.21 -2.71 2.72
C VAL A 177 10.32 -2.59 3.98
N GLY A 178 9.43 -1.60 4.03
CA GLY A 178 8.49 -1.32 5.14
C GLY A 178 9.18 -0.99 6.47
N THR A 179 8.79 0.07 7.17
CA THR A 179 9.28 0.28 8.54
C THR A 179 8.80 -0.89 9.40
N PRO A 180 9.68 -1.79 9.90
CA PRO A 180 9.22 -3.04 10.50
C PRO A 180 8.45 -2.85 11.80
N ALA A 181 8.47 -1.64 12.36
CA ALA A 181 7.62 -1.23 13.48
C ALA A 181 6.13 -1.49 13.21
N TYR A 182 5.66 -1.34 11.96
CA TYR A 182 4.26 -1.62 11.58
C TYR A 182 3.91 -3.11 11.57
N ILE A 183 4.89 -4.00 11.56
CA ILE A 183 4.64 -5.43 11.47
C ILE A 183 4.38 -5.97 12.88
N ALA A 184 3.14 -6.41 13.12
CA ALA A 184 2.76 -7.01 14.40
C ALA A 184 3.60 -8.28 14.68
N PRO A 185 3.92 -8.59 15.96
CA PRO A 185 4.80 -9.71 16.30
C PRO A 185 4.34 -11.07 15.74
N GLU A 186 3.03 -11.33 15.72
CA GLU A 186 2.47 -12.56 15.20
C GLU A 186 2.64 -12.73 13.68
N VAL A 187 2.75 -11.63 12.92
CA VAL A 187 2.99 -11.66 11.47
C VAL A 187 4.40 -12.18 11.16
N LEU A 188 5.37 -11.93 12.05
CA LEU A 188 6.74 -12.42 11.93
C LEU A 188 6.91 -13.87 12.43
N LEU A 189 6.09 -14.28 13.39
CA LEU A 189 6.29 -15.53 14.16
C LEU A 189 5.37 -16.67 13.74
N LYS A 190 4.17 -16.38 13.21
CA LYS A 190 3.16 -17.39 12.90
C LYS A 190 3.00 -17.55 11.40
N LYS A 191 2.69 -18.78 10.98
CA LYS A 191 2.32 -19.10 9.60
C LYS A 191 0.95 -18.55 9.22
N GLU A 192 0.03 -18.48 10.19
CA GLU A 192 -1.32 -17.96 10.05
C GLU A 192 -1.61 -16.99 11.20
N TYR A 193 -2.28 -15.88 10.90
CA TYR A 193 -2.64 -14.83 11.86
C TYR A 193 -3.95 -14.16 11.46
N ASP A 194 -4.58 -13.48 12.42
CA ASP A 194 -5.76 -12.64 12.15
C ASP A 194 -5.30 -11.27 11.64
N GLY A 195 -5.54 -11.00 10.36
CA GLY A 195 -5.17 -9.74 9.73
C GLY A 195 -5.84 -8.51 10.36
N LYS A 196 -7.05 -8.65 10.91
CA LYS A 196 -7.75 -7.52 11.55
C LYS A 196 -7.07 -7.10 12.85
N ILE A 197 -6.56 -8.06 13.61
CA ILE A 197 -5.82 -7.81 14.85
C ILE A 197 -4.42 -7.26 14.57
N ALA A 198 -3.78 -7.70 13.47
CA ALA A 198 -2.53 -7.11 13.00
C ALA A 198 -2.73 -5.64 12.57
N ASP A 199 -3.82 -5.32 11.88
CA ASP A 199 -4.16 -3.93 11.49
C ASP A 199 -4.31 -2.99 12.70
N VAL A 200 -4.80 -3.49 13.84
CA VAL A 200 -4.87 -2.71 15.10
C VAL A 200 -3.47 -2.31 15.59
N TRP A 201 -2.49 -3.21 15.49
CA TRP A 201 -1.11 -2.90 15.84
C TRP A 201 -0.58 -1.74 14.97
N SER A 202 -0.79 -1.83 13.65
CA SER A 202 -0.39 -0.77 12.73
C SER A 202 -1.03 0.57 13.12
N CYS A 203 -2.33 0.59 13.43
CA CYS A 203 -3.00 1.80 13.89
C CYS A 203 -2.33 2.39 15.15
N GLY A 204 -1.94 1.55 16.10
CA GLY A 204 -1.18 1.96 17.28
C GLY A 204 0.16 2.59 16.95
N VAL A 205 0.89 2.04 15.98
CA VAL A 205 2.16 2.62 15.50
C VAL A 205 1.93 4.02 14.96
N THR A 206 0.91 4.23 14.12
CA THR A 206 0.58 5.57 13.62
C THR A 206 0.18 6.53 14.73
N LEU A 207 -0.61 6.09 15.70
CA LEU A 207 -0.94 6.91 16.89
C LEU A 207 0.32 7.34 17.63
N TYR A 208 1.22 6.39 17.87
CA TYR A 208 2.49 6.67 18.55
C TYR A 208 3.35 7.67 17.76
N VAL A 209 3.52 7.46 16.45
CA VAL A 209 4.30 8.37 15.60
C VAL A 209 3.69 9.76 15.57
N MET A 210 2.35 9.90 15.54
CA MET A 210 1.69 11.20 15.65
C MET A 210 2.01 11.90 16.97
N LEU A 211 2.00 11.17 18.10
CA LEU A 211 2.20 11.75 19.43
C LEU A 211 3.67 12.04 19.76
N VAL A 212 4.59 11.20 19.28
CA VAL A 212 6.00 11.21 19.67
C VAL A 212 6.89 11.80 18.58
N GLY A 213 6.51 11.68 17.30
CA GLY A 213 7.34 12.09 16.17
C GLY A 213 8.41 11.08 15.76
N ALA A 214 8.42 9.90 16.37
CA ALA A 214 9.36 8.82 16.10
C ALA A 214 8.65 7.46 16.24
N TYR A 215 9.26 6.39 15.70
CA TYR A 215 8.68 5.05 15.78
C TYR A 215 8.85 4.41 17.18
N PRO A 216 7.90 3.57 17.63
CA PRO A 216 7.90 3.00 18.98
C PRO A 216 8.96 1.91 19.24
N PHE A 217 9.44 1.23 18.19
CA PHE A 217 10.30 0.04 18.30
C PHE A 217 11.62 0.18 17.54
N GLU A 218 12.00 1.40 17.15
CA GLU A 218 13.31 1.66 16.57
C GLU A 218 14.34 1.78 17.68
N ASP A 219 15.34 0.89 17.63
CA ASP A 219 16.57 1.08 18.40
C ASP A 219 17.46 2.07 17.62
N PRO A 220 17.79 3.25 18.16
CA PRO A 220 18.67 4.20 17.50
C PRO A 220 20.08 3.65 17.25
N GLU A 221 20.54 2.68 18.06
CA GLU A 221 21.84 2.03 17.95
C GLU A 221 21.79 0.76 17.08
N GLU A 222 20.69 0.00 17.13
CA GLU A 222 20.49 -1.22 16.32
C GLU A 222 19.18 -1.22 15.50
N PRO A 223 19.01 -0.33 14.50
CA PRO A 223 17.76 -0.15 13.75
C PRO A 223 17.32 -1.37 12.91
N LYS A 224 18.10 -2.46 12.90
CA LYS A 224 17.81 -3.71 12.19
C LYS A 224 17.43 -4.88 13.10
N ASN A 225 17.39 -4.69 14.42
CA ASN A 225 17.20 -5.79 15.39
C ASN A 225 15.76 -5.93 15.90
N PHE A 226 14.84 -6.25 15.00
CA PHE A 226 13.38 -6.30 15.27
C PHE A 226 12.94 -7.41 16.23
N ARG A 227 13.82 -8.36 16.57
CA ARG A 227 13.50 -9.49 17.46
C ARG A 227 13.58 -9.15 18.95
N LYS A 228 14.25 -8.05 19.32
CA LYS A 228 14.48 -7.70 20.74
C LYS A 228 13.45 -6.71 21.33
N THR A 229 12.64 -6.05 20.51
CA THR A 229 12.02 -4.78 20.94
C THR A 229 10.50 -4.79 20.81
N ILE A 230 9.82 -5.51 21.71
CA ILE A 230 8.40 -5.20 22.06
C ILE A 230 8.38 -4.26 23.28
N GLN A 231 9.44 -3.49 23.47
CA GLN A 231 9.53 -2.47 24.50
C GLN A 231 9.50 -1.13 23.79
N TYR A 232 8.44 -0.37 24.05
CA TYR A 232 8.35 1.03 23.67
C TYR A 232 8.37 1.86 24.95
N SER A 233 8.82 3.10 24.84
CA SER A 233 8.79 4.04 25.95
C SER A 233 8.44 5.42 25.43
N ILE A 234 7.43 6.04 26.03
CA ILE A 234 7.04 7.40 25.69
C ILE A 234 8.05 8.34 26.37
N PRO A 235 8.76 9.20 25.63
CA PRO A 235 9.76 10.08 26.23
C PRO A 235 9.15 11.03 27.26
N ASP A 236 9.90 11.34 28.34
CA ASP A 236 9.41 12.17 29.45
C ASP A 236 8.93 13.58 29.05
N TYR A 237 9.44 14.11 27.93
CA TYR A 237 9.04 15.40 27.38
C TYR A 237 7.70 15.36 26.62
N VAL A 238 7.16 14.16 26.35
CA VAL A 238 5.86 13.95 25.70
C VAL A 238 4.83 13.67 26.78
N HIS A 239 4.06 14.70 27.13
CA HIS A 239 2.95 14.57 28.07
C HIS A 239 1.68 14.16 27.34
N ILE A 240 1.15 12.98 27.67
CA ILE A 240 -0.14 12.47 27.21
C ILE A 240 -1.03 12.14 28.40
N SER A 241 -2.34 12.11 28.17
CA SER A 241 -3.33 11.75 29.17
C SER A 241 -3.24 10.28 29.59
N PRO A 242 -3.65 9.93 30.82
CA PRO A 242 -3.72 8.54 31.26
C PRO A 242 -4.57 7.65 30.34
N GLU A 243 -5.65 8.20 29.78
CA GLU A 243 -6.53 7.50 28.85
C GLU A 243 -5.81 7.22 27.52
N CYS A 244 -4.98 8.15 27.04
CA CYS A 244 -4.15 7.93 25.85
C CYS A 244 -3.13 6.83 26.08
N GLN A 245 -2.42 6.89 27.22
CA GLN A 245 -1.43 5.90 27.59
C GLN A 245 -2.05 4.51 27.76
N HIS A 246 -3.24 4.45 28.38
CA HIS A 246 -4.01 3.22 28.52
C HIS A 246 -4.36 2.63 27.15
N LEU A 247 -4.88 3.44 26.22
CA LEU A 247 -5.18 2.99 24.86
C LEU A 247 -3.95 2.39 24.16
N ILE A 248 -2.80 3.08 24.19
CA ILE A 248 -1.55 2.60 23.57
C ILE A 248 -1.10 1.28 24.21
N SER A 249 -1.17 1.16 25.54
CA SER A 249 -0.82 -0.07 26.26
C SER A 249 -1.69 -1.27 25.91
N ARG A 250 -2.96 -1.03 25.58
CA ARG A 250 -3.90 -2.06 25.14
C ARG A 250 -3.73 -2.46 23.66
N ILE A 251 -3.14 -1.58 22.84
CA ILE A 251 -2.80 -1.87 21.43
C ILE A 251 -1.47 -2.62 21.32
N PHE A 252 -0.43 -2.16 22.01
CA PHE A 252 0.91 -2.78 21.96
C PHE A 252 1.02 -3.99 22.90
N VAL A 253 0.14 -4.97 22.67
CA VAL A 253 0.11 -6.27 23.32
C VAL A 253 0.62 -7.33 22.33
N ALA A 254 1.65 -8.07 22.74
CA ALA A 254 2.28 -9.09 21.89
C ALA A 254 1.34 -10.28 21.61
N ASN A 255 0.51 -10.67 22.59
CA ASN A 255 -0.47 -11.73 22.41
C ASN A 255 -1.70 -11.17 21.65
N PRO A 256 -1.96 -11.58 20.40
CA PRO A 256 -3.06 -11.04 19.61
C PRO A 256 -4.45 -11.33 20.22
N SER A 257 -4.62 -12.39 21.02
CA SER A 257 -5.90 -12.68 21.67
C SER A 257 -6.23 -11.74 22.85
N GLU A 258 -5.22 -11.03 23.37
CA GLU A 258 -5.37 -10.06 24.47
C GLU A 258 -5.31 -8.61 23.97
N ARG A 259 -4.90 -8.41 22.71
CA ARG A 259 -4.86 -7.10 22.08
C ARG A 259 -6.28 -6.56 21.94
N ILE A 260 -6.43 -5.27 22.22
CA ILE A 260 -7.71 -4.57 22.04
C ILE A 260 -8.23 -4.70 20.61
N THR A 261 -9.53 -4.87 20.47
CA THR A 261 -10.21 -4.97 19.18
C THR A 261 -10.65 -3.60 18.66
N MET A 262 -10.99 -3.52 17.36
CA MET A 262 -11.49 -2.27 16.75
C MET A 262 -12.73 -1.70 17.46
N LEU A 263 -13.66 -2.58 17.85
CA LEU A 263 -14.89 -2.20 18.56
C LEU A 263 -14.60 -1.64 19.96
N GLU A 264 -13.63 -2.22 20.66
CA GLU A 264 -13.20 -1.73 21.97
C GLU A 264 -12.47 -0.38 21.85
N ILE A 265 -11.68 -0.15 20.79
CA ILE A 265 -11.08 1.16 20.51
C ILE A 265 -12.18 2.21 20.30
N GLN A 266 -13.20 1.91 19.48
CA GLN A 266 -14.32 2.81 19.22
C GLN A 266 -15.12 3.15 20.48
N SER A 267 -15.10 2.27 21.48
CA SER A 267 -15.76 2.47 22.78
C SER A 267 -14.83 3.08 23.84
N HIS A 268 -13.56 3.32 23.52
CA HIS A 268 -12.57 3.78 24.49
C HIS A 268 -12.75 5.28 24.81
N GLU A 269 -12.63 5.67 26.08
CA GLU A 269 -12.86 7.06 26.53
C GLU A 269 -12.01 8.08 25.77
N TRP A 270 -10.72 7.77 25.57
CA TRP A 270 -9.83 8.61 24.77
C TRP A 270 -10.32 8.81 23.34
N PHE A 271 -10.91 7.78 22.72
CA PHE A 271 -11.41 7.83 21.35
C PHE A 271 -12.71 8.61 21.24
N LEU A 272 -13.62 8.43 22.20
CA LEU A 272 -14.94 9.07 22.22
C LEU A 272 -14.87 10.58 22.47
N LYS A 273 -13.79 11.07 23.09
CA LYS A 273 -13.59 12.50 23.35
C LYS A 273 -13.57 13.30 22.05
N ASN A 274 -14.45 14.32 21.97
CA ASN A 274 -14.60 15.19 20.79
C ASN A 274 -14.84 14.44 19.47
N LEU A 275 -15.40 13.22 19.52
CA LEU A 275 -15.66 12.43 18.32
C LEU A 275 -16.68 13.16 17.41
N PRO A 276 -16.32 13.47 16.16
CA PRO A 276 -17.21 14.13 15.21
C PRO A 276 -18.47 13.31 14.91
N ALA A 277 -19.63 13.98 14.81
CA ALA A 277 -20.91 13.32 14.61
C ALA A 277 -21.03 12.59 13.25
N ASP A 278 -20.28 13.05 12.25
CA ASP A 278 -20.18 12.39 10.95
C ASP A 278 -19.50 11.01 11.09
N LEU A 279 -18.50 10.86 11.96
CA LEU A 279 -17.87 9.57 12.24
C LEU A 279 -18.68 8.66 13.18
N MET A 280 -19.72 9.17 13.85
CA MET A 280 -20.57 8.39 14.76
C MET A 280 -21.67 7.60 14.05
N ASN A 281 -22.07 8.00 12.84
CA ASN A 281 -23.18 7.38 12.11
C ASN A 281 -22.82 7.10 10.66
N ASP A 282 -22.59 5.82 10.34
CA ASP A 282 -22.35 5.37 8.95
C ASP A 282 -23.46 5.84 8.00
N ASN A 283 -24.72 5.91 8.46
CA ASN A 283 -25.86 6.40 7.68
C ASN A 283 -25.79 7.91 7.37
N VAL A 284 -25.22 8.71 8.27
CA VAL A 284 -25.04 10.16 8.05
C VAL A 284 -23.87 10.40 7.08
N MET A 285 -22.85 9.55 7.11
CA MET A 285 -21.82 9.53 6.07
C MET A 285 -22.35 9.15 4.71
N ASP A 286 -23.20 8.13 4.62
CA ASP A 286 -23.76 7.69 3.34
C ASP A 286 -24.64 8.79 2.71
N ASP A 287 -25.32 9.61 3.52
CA ASP A 287 -26.10 10.76 3.04
C ASP A 287 -25.27 12.01 2.71
N LEU A 288 -24.18 12.30 3.45
CA LEU A 288 -23.28 13.44 3.17
C LEU A 288 -22.39 13.21 1.94
N TYR A 289 -22.10 11.95 1.60
CA TYR A 289 -21.26 11.56 0.46
C TYR A 289 -22.05 10.93 -0.71
N LYS A 290 -23.37 11.14 -0.76
CA LYS A 290 -24.18 10.94 -1.98
C LYS A 290 -23.77 11.98 -3.03
N GLU A 291 -22.70 11.68 -3.76
CA GLU A 291 -22.27 12.53 -4.86
C GLU A 291 -23.12 12.33 -6.13
N PRO A 292 -23.34 13.41 -6.89
CA PRO A 292 -24.05 13.42 -8.18
C PRO A 292 -23.16 12.95 -9.36
N ASP A 293 -22.13 12.14 -9.09
CA ASP A 293 -21.22 11.63 -10.10
C ASP A 293 -22.00 10.81 -11.16
N PRO A 294 -21.60 10.85 -12.45
CA PRO A 294 -22.14 9.93 -13.45
C PRO A 294 -22.03 8.49 -12.94
N PRO A 295 -22.94 7.59 -13.36
CA PRO A 295 -22.94 6.22 -12.87
C PRO A 295 -21.55 5.61 -13.06
N MET A 296 -20.93 5.20 -11.95
CA MET A 296 -19.66 4.48 -11.97
C MET A 296 -19.73 3.33 -12.98
N GLN A 297 -18.63 3.08 -13.69
CA GLN A 297 -18.51 1.93 -14.60
C GLN A 297 -19.07 0.66 -13.96
N SER A 298 -19.87 -0.08 -14.72
CA SER A 298 -20.45 -1.33 -14.25
C SER A 298 -19.35 -2.37 -14.01
N VAL A 299 -19.64 -3.37 -13.17
CA VAL A 299 -18.68 -4.47 -12.94
C VAL A 299 -18.40 -5.19 -14.27
N ASP A 300 -19.40 -5.38 -15.11
CA ASP A 300 -19.26 -6.06 -16.41
C ASP A 300 -18.37 -5.26 -17.38
N GLU A 301 -18.50 -3.94 -17.42
CA GLU A 301 -17.61 -3.07 -18.20
C GLU A 301 -16.15 -3.18 -17.72
N ILE A 302 -15.94 -3.08 -16.41
CA ILE A 302 -14.61 -3.19 -15.80
C ILE A 302 -13.99 -4.54 -16.11
N MET A 303 -14.75 -5.62 -15.98
CA MET A 303 -14.32 -6.98 -16.28
C MET A 303 -13.97 -7.16 -17.76
N THR A 304 -14.75 -6.54 -18.66
CA THR A 304 -14.47 -6.56 -20.10
C THR A 304 -13.14 -5.85 -20.41
N ILE A 305 -12.92 -4.67 -19.83
CA ILE A 305 -11.69 -3.89 -19.98
C ILE A 305 -10.48 -4.67 -19.44
N ILE A 306 -10.60 -5.28 -18.26
CA ILE A 306 -9.53 -6.08 -17.66
C ILE A 306 -9.21 -7.30 -18.52
N ALA A 307 -10.24 -8.01 -19.02
CA ALA A 307 -10.05 -9.16 -19.90
C ALA A 307 -9.30 -8.77 -21.18
N GLU A 308 -9.62 -7.62 -21.79
CA GLU A 308 -8.91 -7.12 -22.96
C GLU A 308 -7.47 -6.66 -22.62
N ALA A 309 -7.24 -6.15 -21.42
CA ALA A 309 -5.91 -5.77 -20.93
C ALA A 309 -4.96 -6.96 -20.72
N THR A 310 -5.48 -8.19 -20.57
CA THR A 310 -4.64 -9.40 -20.53
C THR A 310 -3.96 -9.70 -21.86
N LEU A 311 -4.47 -9.13 -22.98
CA LEU A 311 -3.83 -9.24 -24.29
C LEU A 311 -2.71 -8.20 -24.40
N PRO A 312 -1.49 -8.58 -24.82
CA PRO A 312 -0.37 -7.66 -24.96
C PRO A 312 -0.64 -6.60 -26.05
N ALA A 313 0.12 -5.51 -26.02
CA ALA A 313 -0.04 -4.39 -26.94
C ALA A 313 -0.03 -4.84 -28.42
N PRO A 314 -0.85 -4.24 -29.30
CA PRO A 314 -0.82 -4.54 -30.74
C PRO A 314 0.59 -4.27 -31.31
N GLY A 315 1.23 -5.31 -31.84
CA GLY A 315 2.57 -5.21 -32.44
C GLY A 315 3.73 -5.82 -31.63
N THR A 316 3.52 -6.24 -30.37
CA THR A 316 4.54 -6.96 -29.58
C THR A 316 4.52 -8.48 -29.76
N ARG A 317 3.90 -8.98 -30.85
CA ARG A 317 4.05 -10.39 -31.24
C ARG A 317 5.52 -10.64 -31.60
N ASN A 318 6.30 -11.10 -30.62
CA ASN A 318 7.63 -11.63 -30.86
C ASN A 318 7.54 -12.74 -31.90
N ILE A 319 8.36 -12.60 -32.94
CA ILE A 319 8.55 -13.51 -34.08
C ILE A 319 9.09 -14.90 -33.62
N ASN A 320 9.37 -15.08 -32.34
CA ASN A 320 10.03 -16.27 -31.81
C ASN A 320 9.13 -17.51 -31.65
N HIS A 321 7.82 -17.43 -31.89
CA HIS A 321 6.93 -18.61 -31.77
C HIS A 321 6.70 -19.37 -33.09
N PHE A 322 7.29 -18.94 -34.21
CA PHE A 322 7.14 -19.60 -35.51
C PHE A 322 8.38 -20.38 -35.99
N LEU A 323 9.44 -20.49 -35.18
CA LEU A 323 10.70 -21.17 -35.57
C LEU A 323 10.99 -22.50 -34.85
N THR A 324 10.06 -23.03 -34.04
CA THR A 324 10.21 -24.39 -33.46
C THR A 324 9.29 -25.43 -34.10
N GLY A 325 8.74 -25.13 -35.28
CA GLY A 325 8.00 -26.09 -36.09
C GLY A 325 8.86 -26.62 -37.22
N SER A 326 9.17 -27.92 -37.17
CA SER A 326 9.72 -28.74 -38.25
C SER A 326 11.24 -28.88 -38.29
N MET A 327 11.75 -29.87 -37.54
CA MET A 327 12.78 -30.79 -38.05
C MET A 327 12.77 -32.07 -37.21
N ASP A 328 12.04 -33.05 -37.71
CA ASP A 328 12.22 -34.47 -37.39
C ASP A 328 13.57 -34.93 -37.92
N ILE A 329 14.46 -35.39 -37.05
CA ILE A 329 15.53 -36.33 -37.39
C ILE A 329 15.65 -37.30 -36.22
N ASP A 330 15.14 -38.51 -36.47
CA ASP A 330 15.44 -39.73 -35.72
C ASP A 330 16.94 -40.05 -35.79
N ASP A 331 17.53 -40.49 -34.68
CA ASP A 331 18.57 -41.53 -34.70
C ASP A 331 18.63 -42.19 -33.31
N ASP A 332 18.18 -43.44 -33.30
CA ASP A 332 18.25 -44.42 -32.22
C ASP A 332 19.70 -44.85 -31.91
N LEU A 333 19.99 -45.20 -30.65
CA LEU A 333 20.60 -46.46 -30.17
C LEU A 333 21.48 -46.32 -28.91
N ASP A 334 21.04 -47.07 -27.89
CA ASP A 334 21.73 -48.00 -26.97
C ASP A 334 22.71 -47.53 -25.87
N ASP A 335 22.26 -47.78 -24.63
CA ASP A 335 22.89 -48.49 -23.50
C ASP A 335 24.41 -48.42 -23.29
N LEU A 336 24.83 -48.04 -22.07
CA LEU A 336 25.36 -48.98 -21.06
C LEU A 336 25.94 -48.26 -19.83
N ASP A 337 25.59 -48.79 -18.66
CA ASP A 337 26.16 -48.53 -17.33
C ASP A 337 27.70 -48.61 -17.30
N THR A 338 28.37 -47.67 -16.63
CA THR A 338 29.42 -47.98 -15.62
C THR A 338 29.83 -46.73 -14.82
N ASP A 339 29.57 -46.77 -13.50
CA ASP A 339 30.42 -46.19 -12.45
C ASP A 339 31.08 -47.42 -11.76
N PRO A 340 32.15 -47.35 -10.93
CA PRO A 340 32.83 -46.18 -10.35
C PRO A 340 34.39 -46.27 -10.41
N GLU A 341 35.11 -45.22 -10.01
CA GLU A 341 36.30 -45.38 -9.16
C GLU A 341 36.79 -44.08 -8.50
N LEU A 342 37.17 -44.24 -7.23
CA LEU A 342 37.73 -43.28 -6.28
C LEU A 342 39.26 -43.19 -6.45
N ASP A 343 39.84 -42.01 -6.23
CA ASP A 343 41.16 -41.77 -5.61
C ASP A 343 41.19 -40.28 -5.18
N VAL A 344 41.07 -39.90 -3.90
CA VAL A 344 42.03 -39.97 -2.78
C VAL A 344 43.24 -39.02 -2.92
N ASP A 345 43.39 -38.21 -1.88
CA ASP A 345 44.51 -37.36 -1.45
C ASP A 345 44.81 -36.03 -2.16
N SER A 346 44.52 -34.92 -1.45
CA SER A 346 45.61 -34.15 -0.86
C SER A 346 45.13 -33.27 0.30
N SER A 347 45.54 -33.70 1.49
CA SER A 347 45.86 -32.95 2.71
C SER A 347 46.03 -31.42 2.64
N GLY A 348 45.60 -30.75 3.72
CA GLY A 348 46.00 -29.37 4.04
C GLY A 348 45.15 -28.68 5.10
N GLU A 349 45.31 -29.08 6.37
CA GLU A 349 44.74 -28.42 7.56
C GLU A 349 45.18 -26.96 7.75
N ILE A 350 44.20 -26.13 8.15
CA ILE A 350 44.17 -25.19 9.30
C ILE A 350 45.37 -24.27 9.53
N ILE A 351 45.13 -22.93 9.57
CA ILE A 351 45.52 -22.05 10.70
C ILE A 351 44.47 -20.90 10.85
N TYR A 352 44.01 -20.71 12.08
CA TYR A 352 43.16 -19.62 12.59
C TYR A 352 43.98 -18.37 12.99
N ALA A 353 43.25 -17.25 13.12
CA ALA A 353 43.50 -16.06 13.95
C ALA A 353 44.35 -14.91 13.36
N MET A 354 43.74 -13.72 13.24
CA MET A 354 43.50 -12.83 14.40
C MET A 354 42.17 -12.11 14.26
#